data_AF-A0A925URZ7-F1
#
_entry.id   AF-A0A925URZ7-F1
#
_cell.length_a   1.000
_cell.length_b   1.000
_cell.length_c   1.000
_cell.angle_alpha   90.00
_cell.angle_beta   90.00
_cell.angle_gamma   90.00
#
_symmetry.space_group_name_H-M   'P 1'
#
loop_
_entity.id
_entity.type
_entity.pdbx_description
1 polymer ?
#
loop_
_entity_poly.entity_id
_entity_poly.type
_entity_poly.pdbx_seq_one_letter_code
_entity_poly.pdbx_strand_id
1 'polypeptide(L)'
;MKKKINYRKIVFGILLVYLSYFLFRQYQTINRISAETKKQKLIYEKLKEDHDNLQDNVELSKTSRYQEIIARQILHLIKDGEIPVIDSAKK
;
A
#
# COMPACT_ATOMS: atom_id res chain seq x y z
N MET A 1 16.03 21.42 -64.92
CA MET A 1 14.90 21.92 -64.10
C MET A 1 15.36 22.10 -62.65
N LYS A 2 15.45 23.32 -62.14
CA LYS A 2 15.84 23.58 -60.74
C LYS A 2 14.67 23.24 -59.81
N LYS A 3 14.74 22.12 -59.10
CA LYS A 3 13.73 21.73 -58.10
C LYS A 3 13.71 22.78 -56.99
N LYS A 4 12.65 23.58 -56.90
CA LYS A 4 12.40 24.46 -55.74
C LYS A 4 12.05 23.58 -54.56
N ILE A 5 13.02 23.40 -53.66
CA ILE A 5 12.82 22.63 -52.43
C ILE A 5 11.82 23.38 -51.55
N ASN A 6 10.77 22.69 -51.13
CA ASN A 6 9.68 23.29 -50.39
C ASN A 6 9.97 23.20 -48.88
N TYR A 7 10.67 24.20 -48.34
CA TYR A 7 11.21 24.21 -46.97
C TYR A 7 10.17 23.88 -45.89
N ARG A 8 8.91 24.28 -46.07
CA ARG A 8 7.80 23.95 -45.15
C ARG A 8 7.63 22.44 -44.94
N LYS A 9 7.81 21.64 -46.00
CA LYS A 9 7.71 20.18 -45.94
C LYS A 9 8.89 19.55 -45.20
N ILE A 10 10.09 20.14 -45.32
CA ILE A 10 11.28 19.67 -44.61
C ILE A 10 11.14 19.93 -43.11
N VAL A 11 10.71 21.14 -42.73
CA VAL A 11 10.47 21.48 -41.32
C VAL A 11 9.41 20.57 -40.71
N PHE A 12 8.32 20.30 -41.42
CA PHE A 12 7.30 19.34 -40.97
C PHE A 12 7.86 17.92 -40.81
N GLY A 13 8.71 17.47 -41.74
CA GLY A 13 9.37 16.16 -41.63
C GLY A 13 10.26 16.05 -40.39
N ILE A 14 11.06 17.08 -40.12
CA ILE A 14 11.94 17.13 -38.93
C ILE A 14 11.10 17.12 -37.65
N LEU A 15 10.01 17.91 -37.61
CA LEU A 15 9.07 17.92 -36.48
C LEU A 15 8.45 16.55 -36.23
N LEU A 16 8.00 15.86 -37.28
CA LEU A 16 7.44 14.52 -37.17
C LEU A 16 8.43 13.51 -36.60
N VAL A 17 9.69 13.53 -37.06
CA VAL A 17 10.75 12.66 -36.54
C VAL A 17 11.05 12.96 -35.07
N TYR A 18 11.13 14.24 -34.69
CA TYR A 18 11.33 14.63 -33.31
C TYR A 18 10.19 14.17 -32.40
N LEU A 19 8.94 14.36 -32.85
CA LEU A 19 7.75 14.00 -32.09
C LEU A 19 7.66 12.48 -31.87
N SER A 20 7.93 11.70 -32.92
CA SER A 20 7.93 10.23 -32.84
C SER A 20 9.05 9.69 -31.93
N TYR A 21 10.25 10.28 -31.97
CA TYR A 21 11.32 9.96 -31.04
C TYR A 21 10.94 10.26 -29.58
N PHE A 22 10.32 11.42 -29.33
CA PHE A 22 9.87 11.82 -28.00
C PHE A 22 8.80 10.87 -27.45
N LEU A 23 7.80 10.52 -28.27
CA LEU A 23 6.75 9.56 -27.90
C LEU A 23 7.31 8.18 -27.60
N PHE A 24 8.28 7.70 -28.39
CA PHE A 24 8.92 6.40 -28.16
C PHE A 24 9.65 6.35 -26.81
N ARG A 25 10.37 7.42 -26.45
CA ARG A 25 11.01 7.51 -25.13
C ARG A 25 9.99 7.57 -23.98
N GLN A 26 8.92 8.32 -24.14
CA GLN A 26 7.86 8.38 -23.14
C GLN A 26 7.16 7.04 -22.92
N TYR A 27 6.94 6.27 -23.99
CA TYR A 27 6.33 4.94 -23.91
C TYR A 27 7.16 3.98 -23.02
N GLN A 28 8.49 3.96 -23.19
CA GLN A 28 9.36 3.12 -22.34
C GLN A 28 9.33 3.54 -20.87
N THR A 29 9.34 4.84 -20.61
CA THR A 29 9.28 5.39 -19.24
C THR A 29 7.97 5.03 -18.55
N ILE A 30 6.84 5.14 -19.25
CA ILE A 30 5.51 4.78 -18.72
C ILE A 30 5.44 3.29 -18.36
N ASN A 31 5.99 2.40 -19.18
CA ASN A 31 6.02 0.97 -18.87
C ASN A 31 6.86 0.66 -17.63
N ARG A 32 7.96 1.38 -17.41
CA ARG A 32 8.77 1.20 -16.20
C ARG A 32 8.05 1.73 -14.95
N ILE A 33 7.46 2.91 -15.04
CA ILE A 33 6.72 3.55 -13.94
C ILE A 33 5.48 2.73 -13.57
N SER A 34 4.77 2.15 -14.53
CA SER A 34 3.59 1.31 -14.25
C SER A 34 3.95 0.01 -13.52
N ALA A 35 5.10 -0.59 -13.87
CA ALA A 35 5.61 -1.77 -13.17
C ALA A 35 6.01 -1.44 -11.73
N GLU A 36 6.64 -0.28 -11.51
CA GLU A 36 7.09 0.16 -10.19
C GLU A 36 5.91 0.59 -9.29
N THR A 37 4.94 1.31 -9.84
CA THR A 37 3.70 1.68 -9.11
C THR A 37 2.86 0.45 -8.76
N LYS A 38 2.80 -0.58 -9.62
CA LYS A 38 2.12 -1.84 -9.28
C LYS A 38 2.79 -2.57 -8.11
N LYS A 39 4.14 -2.60 -8.07
CA LYS A 39 4.90 -3.17 -6.94
C LYS A 39 4.68 -2.37 -5.66
N GLN A 40 4.76 -1.04 -5.74
CA GLN A 40 4.54 -0.17 -4.59
C GLN A 40 3.10 -0.25 -4.06
N LYS A 41 2.10 -0.38 -4.96
CA LYS A 41 0.70 -0.59 -4.56
C LYS A 41 0.51 -1.91 -3.82
N LEU A 42 1.13 -3.00 -4.27
CA LEU A 42 1.08 -4.29 -3.57
C LEU A 42 1.75 -4.23 -2.19
N ILE A 43 2.89 -3.53 -2.08
CA ILE A 43 3.55 -3.33 -0.79
C ILE A 43 2.69 -2.47 0.14
N TYR A 44 2.05 -1.43 -0.38
CA TYR A 44 1.13 -0.58 0.38
C TYR A 44 -0.10 -1.35 0.86
N GLU A 45 -0.71 -2.17 0.00
CA GLU A 45 -1.84 -3.03 0.35
C GLU A 45 -1.46 -4.01 1.46
N LYS A 46 -0.30 -4.67 1.36
CA LYS A 46 0.21 -5.54 2.44
C LYS A 46 0.46 -4.79 3.73
N LEU A 47 1.10 -3.63 3.68
CA LEU A 47 1.40 -2.85 4.87
C LEU A 47 0.12 -2.35 5.55
N LYS A 48 -0.91 -2.05 4.76
CA LYS A 48 -2.24 -1.69 5.28
C LYS A 48 -2.92 -2.89 5.94
N GLU A 49 -2.89 -4.06 5.30
CA GLU A 49 -3.43 -5.30 5.87
C GLU A 49 -2.72 -5.67 7.18
N ASP A 50 -1.39 -5.55 7.24
CA ASP A 50 -0.62 -5.76 8.46
C ASP A 50 -0.98 -4.73 9.54
N HIS A 51 -1.18 -3.46 9.17
CA HIS A 51 -1.59 -2.42 10.12
C HIS A 51 -2.99 -2.67 10.68
N ASP A 52 -3.96 -3.00 9.82
CA ASP A 52 -5.34 -3.28 10.21
C ASP A 52 -5.37 -4.52 11.14
N ASN A 53 -4.63 -5.59 10.80
CA ASN A 53 -4.48 -6.76 11.67
C ASN A 53 -3.82 -6.42 13.02
N LEU A 54 -2.78 -5.60 13.03
CA LEU A 54 -2.11 -5.20 14.27
C LEU A 54 -3.02 -4.33 15.12
N GLN A 55 -3.80 -3.44 14.49
CA GLN A 55 -4.78 -2.59 15.16
C GLN A 55 -5.89 -3.43 15.79
N ASP A 56 -6.40 -4.45 15.09
CA ASP A 56 -7.39 -5.38 15.64
C ASP A 56 -6.83 -6.15 16.85
N ASN A 57 -5.58 -6.61 16.79
CA ASN A 57 -4.90 -7.23 17.93
C ASN A 57 -4.68 -6.24 19.10
N VAL A 58 -4.38 -4.98 18.78
CA VAL A 58 -4.25 -3.91 19.77
C VAL A 58 -5.60 -3.55 20.39
N GLU A 59 -6.68 -3.54 19.62
CA GLU A 59 -8.03 -3.26 20.11
C GLU A 59 -8.58 -4.42 20.95
N LEU A 60 -8.33 -5.66 20.51
CA LEU A 60 -8.55 -6.87 21.31
C LEU A 60 -7.78 -6.84 22.63
N SER A 61 -6.51 -6.37 22.62
CA SER A 61 -5.71 -6.24 23.85
C SER A 61 -6.04 -5.02 24.71
N LYS A 62 -6.74 -4.02 24.16
CA LYS A 62 -7.24 -2.84 24.90
C LYS A 62 -8.60 -3.08 25.56
N THR A 63 -9.27 -4.19 25.26
CA THR A 63 -10.48 -4.56 26.00
C THR A 63 -10.07 -4.88 27.45
N SER A 64 -10.62 -4.16 28.42
CA SER A 64 -10.27 -4.23 29.85
C SER A 64 -10.25 -5.66 30.41
N ARG A 65 -11.08 -6.53 29.84
CA ARG A 65 -11.17 -7.97 30.12
C ARG A 65 -9.88 -8.75 29.80
N TYR A 66 -9.19 -8.43 28.70
CA TYR A 66 -7.96 -9.14 28.30
C TYR A 66 -6.76 -8.68 29.14
N GLN A 67 -6.72 -7.39 29.48
CA GLN A 67 -5.70 -6.83 30.37
C GLN A 67 -5.81 -7.39 31.79
N GLU A 68 -7.03 -7.61 32.29
CA GLU A 68 -7.27 -8.24 33.59
C GLU A 68 -6.79 -9.70 33.62
N ILE A 69 -7.02 -10.46 32.54
CA ILE A 69 -6.55 -11.84 32.42
C ILE A 69 -5.02 -11.91 32.36
N ILE A 70 -4.38 -11.03 31.57
CA ILE A 70 -2.91 -10.95 31.51
C ILE A 70 -2.31 -10.47 32.84
N ALA A 71 -2.90 -9.46 33.47
CA ALA A 71 -2.44 -8.98 34.78
C ALA A 71 -2.53 -10.10 35.82
N ARG A 72 -3.60 -10.91 35.81
CA ARG A 72 -3.73 -12.08 36.69
C ARG A 72 -2.71 -13.18 36.39
N GLN A 73 -2.37 -13.41 35.12
CA GLN A 73 -1.30 -14.33 34.73
C GLN A 73 0.08 -13.84 35.19
N ILE A 74 0.41 -12.57 34.95
CA ILE A 74 1.71 -11.97 35.34
C ILE A 74 1.86 -11.91 36.87
N LEU A 75 0.77 -11.64 37.59
CA LEU A 75 0.76 -11.60 39.06
C LEU A 75 0.66 -13.00 39.70
N HIS A 76 0.64 -14.08 38.89
CA HIS A 76 0.49 -15.47 39.35
C HIS A 76 -0.75 -15.67 40.26
N LEU A 77 -1.81 -14.90 40.02
CA LEU A 77 -3.06 -14.93 40.80
C LEU A 77 -4.06 -15.99 40.31
N ILE A 78 -3.71 -16.77 39.29
CA ILE A 78 -4.51 -17.90 38.81
C ILE A 78 -3.87 -19.17 39.38
N LYS A 79 -4.49 -19.77 40.40
CA LYS A 79 -4.17 -21.13 40.83
C LYS A 79 -4.87 -22.14 39.91
N ASP A 80 -4.19 -23.24 39.61
CA ASP A 80 -4.76 -24.34 38.84
C ASP A 80 -6.02 -24.88 39.53
N GLY A 81 -7.21 -24.55 39.00
CA GLY A 81 -8.49 -25.13 39.43
C GLY A 81 -9.60 -24.16 39.85
N GLU A 82 -9.39 -22.84 39.86
CA GLU A 82 -10.48 -21.89 40.17
C GLU A 82 -11.24 -21.46 38.90
N ILE A 83 -12.56 -21.67 38.88
CA ILE A 83 -13.46 -21.15 37.83
C ILE A 83 -13.88 -19.74 38.27
N PRO A 84 -13.44 -18.67 37.59
CA PRO A 84 -13.80 -17.32 37.98
C PRO A 84 -15.29 -17.09 37.76
N VAL A 85 -16.01 -16.85 38.87
CA VAL A 85 -17.42 -16.46 38.83
C VAL A 85 -17.49 -15.00 38.41
N ILE A 86 -17.84 -14.77 37.15
CA ILE A 86 -18.09 -13.43 36.61
C ILE A 86 -19.48 -13.02 37.04
N ASP A 87 -19.57 -12.12 38.02
CA ASP A 87 -20.85 -11.55 38.43
C ASP A 87 -21.35 -10.61 37.32
N SER A 88 -22.21 -11.16 36.47
CA SER A 88 -22.81 -10.45 35.32
C SER A 88 -23.99 -9.61 35.81
N ALA A 89 -23.76 -8.80 36.85
CA ALA A 89 -24.78 -7.98 37.45
C ALA A 89 -24.22 -6.61 37.81
N LYS A 90 -24.25 -5.69 36.83
CA LYS A 90 -24.68 -4.33 37.13
C LYS A 90 -25.24 -3.61 35.91
N LYS A 91 -26.52 -3.29 36.06
CA LYS A 91 -27.36 -2.36 35.32
C LYS A 91 -26.89 -0.93 35.55
#